data_AF-A0A6L6R6K5-F1
#
_entry.id   AF-A0A6L6R6K5-F1
#
_cell.length_a   1.000
_cell.length_b   1.000
_cell.length_c   1.000
_cell.angle_alpha   90.00
_cell.angle_beta   90.00
_cell.angle_gamma   90.00
#
_symmetry.space_group_name_H-M   'P 1'
#
loop_
_entity.id
_entity.type
_entity.pdbx_description
1 polymer ?
#
loop_
_entity_poly.entity_id
_entity_poly.type
_entity_poly.pdbx_seq_one_letter_code
_entity_poly.pdbx_strand_id
1 'polypeptide(L)' 'MALAQVWGVVTTGIMGVMVKVEVDVAQGLPSVGVVGLAGVSVTEARWRARS' A
#
# COMPACT_ATOMS: atom_id res chain seq x y z
N MET A 1 13.11 2.56 -11.65
CA MET A 1 12.63 3.28 -10.46
C MET A 1 11.48 4.15 -10.93
N ALA A 2 10.27 3.62 -10.82
CA ALA A 2 9.06 4.41 -10.99
C ALA A 2 8.41 4.47 -9.61
N LEU A 3 8.44 5.65 -8.99
CA LEU A 3 7.77 5.92 -7.72
C LEU A 3 6.38 6.48 -8.02
N ALA A 4 5.35 5.73 -7.69
CA ALA A 4 3.98 6.22 -7.64
C ALA A 4 3.60 6.54 -6.20
N GLN A 5 2.74 7.54 -6.02
CA GLN A 5 2.23 7.91 -4.71
C GLN A 5 0.73 8.20 -4.77
N VAL A 6 0.01 7.84 -3.72
CA VAL A 6 -1.42 8.11 -3.58
C VAL A 6 -1.75 8.42 -2.12
N TRP A 7 -2.74 9.29 -1.93
CA TRP A 7 -3.28 9.59 -0.61
C TRP A 7 -4.48 8.69 -0.31
N GLY A 8 -4.55 8.19 0.91
CA GLY A 8 -5.69 7.45 1.44
C GLY A 8 -6.07 7.93 2.83
N VAL A 9 -7.10 7.33 3.39
CA VAL A 9 -7.54 7.55 4.77
C VAL A 9 -7.73 6.21 5.44
N VAL A 10 -7.27 6.10 6.69
CA VAL A 10 -7.55 4.97 7.57
C VAL A 10 -8.26 5.47 8.82
N THR A 11 -9.02 4.59 9.46
CA THR A 11 -9.62 4.87 10.76
C THR A 11 -8.67 4.46 11.88
N THR A 12 -8.53 5.32 12.89
CA THR A 12 -7.83 5.01 14.16
C THR A 12 -8.76 5.42 15.30
N GLY A 13 -9.48 4.43 15.85
CA GLY A 13 -10.64 4.69 16.71
C GLY A 13 -11.72 5.45 15.95
N ILE A 14 -12.10 6.64 16.43
CA ILE A 14 -13.08 7.54 15.79
C ILE A 14 -12.45 8.55 14.83
N MET A 15 -11.11 8.58 14.72
CA MET A 15 -10.40 9.55 13.91
C MET A 15 -10.12 9.00 12.50
N GLY A 16 -10.35 9.83 11.49
CA GLY A 16 -9.82 9.61 10.14
C GLY A 16 -8.40 10.15 10.04
N VAL A 17 -7.44 9.29 9.75
CA VAL A 17 -6.03 9.65 9.60
C VAL A 17 -5.66 9.55 8.13
N MET A 18 -5.13 10.65 7.57
CA MET A 18 -4.62 10.67 6.21
C MET A 18 -3.30 9.90 6.15
N VAL A 19 -3.17 9.03 5.15
CA VAL A 19 -1.97 8.22 4.94
C VAL A 19 -1.47 8.40 3.52
N LYS A 20 -0.15 8.45 3.37
CA LYS A 20 0.52 8.45 2.08
C LYS A 20 0.97 7.03 1.78
N VAL A 21 0.56 6.50 0.62
CA VAL A 21 1.04 5.22 0.12
C VAL A 21 2.02 5.49 -1.01
N GLU A 22 3.19 4.87 -0.91
CA GLU A 22 4.25 4.94 -1.91
C GLU A 22 4.45 3.55 -2.51
N VAL A 23 4.60 3.50 -3.83
CA VAL A 23 4.82 2.27 -4.58
C VAL A 23 6.04 2.47 -5.44
N ASP A 24 7.06 1.65 -5.22
CA ASP A 24 8.23 1.58 -6.11
C ASP A 24 8.17 0.28 -6.93
N VAL A 25 8.56 0.41 -8.20
CA VAL A 25 8.65 -0.72 -9.13
C VAL A 25 10.10 -0.91 -9.54
N ALA A 26 10.65 -2.06 -9.14
CA ALA A 26 11.98 -2.53 -9.49
C ALA A 26 11.94 -3.52 -10.67
N GLN A 27 13.06 -3.63 -11.38
CA GLN A 27 13.27 -4.65 -12.41
C GLN A 27 13.51 -6.00 -11.74
N GLY A 28 12.93 -7.08 -12.26
CA GLY A 28 13.14 -8.43 -11.71
C GLY A 28 11.91 -9.34 -11.84
N LEU A 29 11.91 -10.41 -11.05
CA LEU A 29 10.79 -11.37 -11.03
C LEU A 29 9.52 -10.72 -10.43
N PRO A 30 8.33 -10.98 -11.00
CA PRO A 30 7.08 -10.42 -10.50
C PRO A 30 6.80 -10.83 -9.05
N SER A 31 6.84 -9.87 -8.14
CA SER A 31 6.48 -10.05 -6.75
C SER A 31 5.78 -8.80 -6.22
N VAL A 32 5.06 -8.93 -5.10
CA VAL A 32 4.43 -7.79 -4.41
C VAL A 32 4.73 -7.93 -2.93
N GLY A 33 5.49 -6.98 -2.39
CA GLY A 33 5.77 -6.84 -0.97
C GLY A 33 4.98 -5.67 -0.37
N VAL A 34 4.75 -5.74 0.94
CA VAL A 34 4.24 -4.62 1.73
C VAL A 34 5.28 -4.33 2.81
N VAL A 35 5.69 -3.07 2.94
CA VAL A 35 6.68 -2.61 3.91
C VAL A 35 5.98 -1.71 4.94
N GLY A 36 6.45 -1.78 6.19
CA GLY A 36 5.90 -1.02 7.31
C GLY A 36 4.90 -1.82 8.15
N LEU A 37 4.19 -1.14 9.05
CA LEU A 37 3.21 -1.72 9.97
C LEU A 37 1.81 -1.75 9.34
N ALA A 38 1.71 -2.33 8.14
CA ALA A 38 0.44 -2.44 7.43
C ALA A 38 -0.48 -3.46 8.11
N GLY A 39 -1.76 -3.13 8.23
CA GLY A 39 -2.77 -4.04 8.75
C GLY A 39 -3.04 -5.25 7.83
N VAL A 40 -3.79 -6.23 8.37
CA VAL A 40 -4.19 -7.45 7.64
C VAL A 40 -4.98 -7.13 6.38
N SER A 41 -5.89 -6.15 6.43
CA SER A 41 -6.70 -5.75 5.28
C SER A 41 -5.86 -5.26 4.08
N VAL A 42 -4.78 -4.51 4.33
CA VAL A 42 -3.84 -4.06 3.28
C VAL A 42 -3.06 -5.25 2.73
N THR A 43 -2.62 -6.14 3.61
CA THR A 43 -1.91 -7.38 3.27
C THR A 43 -2.75 -8.23 2.32
N GLU A 44 -4.04 -8.39 2.56
CA GLU A 44 -4.96 -9.16 1.69
C GLU A 44 -5.30 -8.41 0.39
N ALA A 45 -5.50 -7.09 0.47
CA ALA A 45 -5.93 -6.29 -0.67
C ALA A 45 -4.86 -6.12 -1.76
N ARG A 46 -3.57 -6.22 -1.42
CA ARG A 46 -2.46 -5.98 -2.36
C ARG A 46 -2.54 -6.79 -3.66
N TRP A 47 -3.13 -7.98 -3.61
CA TRP A 47 -3.26 -8.85 -4.77
C TRP A 47 -4.34 -8.40 -5.76
N ARG A 48 -5.36 -7.66 -5.27
CA ARG A 48 -6.48 -7.17 -6.09
C ARG A 48 -6.08 -6.00 -6.99
N ALA A 49 -5.05 -5.25 -6.61
CA ALA A 49 -4.54 -4.10 -7.36
C ALA A 49 -3.90 -4.46 -8.72
N ARG A 50 -3.81 -5.76 -9.06
CA ARG A 50 -3.30 -6.24 -10.36
C ARG A 50 -4.35 -6.22 -11.49
N SER A 51 -5.61 -5.94 -11.19
CA SER A 51 -6.76 -6.01 -12.13
C SER A 51 -7.21 -4.64 -12.60
#